data_AF-A0A522Y1C5-F1
#
_entry.id   AF-A0A522Y1C5-F1
#
_cell.length_a   1.000
_cell.length_b   1.000
_cell.length_c   1.000
_cell.angle_alpha   90.00
_cell.angle_beta   90.00
_cell.angle_gamma   90.00
#
_symmetry.space_group_name_H-M   'P 1'
#
loop_
_entity.id
_entity.type
_entity.pdbx_description
1 polymer ?
#
loop_
_entity_poly.entity_id
_entity_poly.type
_entity_poly.pdbx_seq_one_letter_code
_entity_poly.pdbx_strand_id
1 'polypeptide(L)'
;MGESAKVESENLKRLANIASVNIKNIEKIELDNAQHYAEVVSENLQRTTVIKAENLKESAKVSAENLRRSAQMHSSNLKESAKVSAENLRRSAQKESENLKQTAHIVTLNLMARTNIVVEHMKKTANDASDKLRESANVYSGSTAKNTYRSIEHLKSTIFLKKLQLQNKKQVILLVTVMIVVLIGGGIFYLNPSGVSNREYSGSLSHPLSTNYLIQNLRGDVVDTWISWKTPPDMPFHIHVLNSKYATKERLDAILDVIMSGQKIELDDSVTHKGTKGTNSTYYVGWYGALNSITTDTKFNIIKNLHFDIDEGTATGNIEIELTDLSNPDGYSGYTKSIVDEENHQILKSTITVYDINDLSTEDLKTLVRHELGHGFGLAHSTAPEDMMAPVITTSYPYISECDLSAISYLYDGGESSKVICKK
;
A
#
# COMPACT_ATOMS: atom_id res chain seq x y z
N MET A 1 109.46 74.48 4.92
CA MET A 1 108.58 73.32 4.59
C MET A 1 107.65 72.94 5.75
N GLY A 2 108.12 72.72 6.98
CA GLY A 2 107.29 72.16 8.07
C GLY A 2 106.02 72.94 8.47
N GLU A 3 105.98 74.26 8.31
CA GLU A 3 104.85 75.07 8.78
C GLU A 3 103.59 74.93 7.92
N SER A 4 103.73 74.88 6.59
CA SER A 4 102.61 74.66 5.65
C SER A 4 101.90 73.33 5.94
N ALA A 5 102.65 72.25 6.13
CA ALA A 5 102.11 70.93 6.44
C ALA A 5 101.36 70.89 7.80
N LYS A 6 101.74 71.75 8.76
CA LYS A 6 101.04 71.87 10.04
C LYS A 6 99.68 72.58 9.88
N VAL A 7 99.63 73.64 9.08
CA VAL A 7 98.37 74.35 8.75
C VAL A 7 97.43 73.44 7.97
N GLU A 8 97.96 72.70 6.99
CA GLU A 8 97.21 71.73 6.20
C GLU A 8 96.65 70.58 7.06
N SER A 9 97.44 70.05 7.99
CA SER A 9 96.99 69.05 8.97
C SER A 9 95.86 69.56 9.87
N GLU A 10 95.93 70.79 10.37
CA GLU A 10 94.85 71.39 11.16
C GLU A 10 93.59 71.66 10.35
N ASN A 11 93.71 72.07 9.08
CA ASN A 11 92.58 72.22 8.17
C ASN A 11 91.90 70.87 7.90
N LEU A 12 92.67 69.80 7.67
CA LEU A 12 92.14 68.45 7.50
C LEU A 12 91.41 67.95 8.76
N LYS A 13 91.94 68.20 9.97
CA LYS A 13 91.24 67.89 11.23
C LYS A 13 89.92 68.65 11.36
N ARG A 14 89.90 69.95 11.02
CA ARG A 14 88.67 70.77 11.04
C ARG A 14 87.61 70.23 10.08
N LEU A 15 88.00 69.89 8.84
CA LEU A 15 87.11 69.29 7.84
C LEU A 15 86.60 67.92 8.30
N ALA A 16 87.45 67.05 8.87
CA ALA A 16 87.04 65.76 9.40
C ALA A 16 86.06 65.88 10.58
N ASN A 17 86.26 66.86 11.48
CA ASN A 17 85.33 67.15 12.57
C ASN A 17 83.97 67.64 12.06
N ILE A 18 83.96 68.55 11.07
CA ILE A 18 82.71 69.03 10.43
C ILE A 18 81.99 67.86 9.74
N ALA A 19 82.71 67.02 9.00
CA ALA A 19 82.15 65.83 8.38
C ALA A 19 81.53 64.86 9.41
N SER A 20 82.23 64.60 10.53
CA SER A 20 81.72 63.73 11.60
C SER A 20 80.47 64.27 12.28
N VAL A 21 80.39 65.60 12.50
CA VAL A 21 79.18 66.25 13.03
C VAL A 21 78.03 66.17 12.03
N ASN A 22 78.29 66.42 10.75
CA ASN A 22 77.26 66.34 9.70
C ASN A 22 76.74 64.90 9.53
N ILE A 23 77.61 63.89 9.56
CA ILE A 23 77.22 62.47 9.53
C ILE A 23 76.29 62.15 10.71
N LYS A 24 76.66 62.51 11.95
CA LYS A 24 75.82 62.28 13.14
C LYS A 24 74.47 62.99 13.09
N ASN A 25 74.42 64.18 12.50
CA ASN A 25 73.16 64.90 12.31
C ASN A 25 72.27 64.21 11.26
N ILE A 26 72.84 63.68 10.18
CA ILE A 26 72.11 62.89 9.17
C ILE A 26 71.63 61.57 9.77
N GLU A 27 72.50 60.83 10.47
CA GLU A 27 72.16 59.60 11.19
C GLU A 27 70.98 59.80 12.16
N LYS A 28 70.94 60.93 12.87
CA LYS A 28 69.80 61.29 13.74
C LYS A 28 68.53 61.57 12.94
N ILE A 29 68.61 62.35 11.86
CA ILE A 29 67.44 62.69 11.03
C ILE A 29 66.84 61.43 10.40
N GLU A 30 67.67 60.51 9.88
CA GLU A 30 67.21 59.23 9.34
C GLU A 30 66.60 58.33 10.43
N LEU A 31 67.15 58.32 11.66
CA LEU A 31 66.56 57.61 12.79
C LEU A 31 65.20 58.20 13.22
N ASP A 32 65.12 59.52 13.36
CA ASP A 32 63.88 60.22 13.73
C ASP A 32 62.79 60.00 12.65
N ASN A 33 63.16 60.04 11.36
CA ASN A 33 62.29 59.70 10.22
C ASN A 33 61.80 58.25 10.25
N ALA A 34 62.71 57.29 10.51
CA ALA A 34 62.38 55.87 10.55
C ALA A 34 61.46 55.52 11.73
N GLN A 35 61.65 56.17 12.89
CA GLN A 35 60.74 56.06 14.04
C GLN A 35 59.35 56.60 13.70
N HIS A 36 59.26 57.81 13.15
CA HIS A 36 57.97 58.39 12.77
C HIS A 36 57.22 57.55 11.72
N TYR A 37 57.93 57.00 10.73
CA TYR A 37 57.34 56.08 9.75
C TYR A 37 56.80 54.81 10.41
N ALA A 38 57.53 54.22 11.37
CA ALA A 38 57.09 53.04 12.11
C ALA A 38 55.85 53.32 12.98
N GLU A 39 55.77 54.49 13.62
CA GLU A 39 54.59 54.93 14.37
C GLU A 39 53.36 55.05 13.45
N VAL A 40 53.49 55.75 12.32
CA VAL A 40 52.41 55.92 11.34
C VAL A 40 51.95 54.58 10.77
N VAL A 41 52.85 53.63 10.50
CA VAL A 41 52.47 52.27 10.07
C VAL A 41 51.76 51.51 11.19
N SER A 42 52.22 51.61 12.44
CA SER A 42 51.59 50.98 13.61
C SER A 42 50.16 51.49 13.84
N GLU A 43 49.95 52.81 13.82
CA GLU A 43 48.61 53.40 13.93
C GLU A 43 47.67 52.95 12.81
N ASN A 44 48.14 52.95 11.55
CA ASN A 44 47.32 52.51 10.42
C ASN A 44 46.94 51.02 10.51
N LEU A 45 47.84 50.17 11.01
CA LEU A 45 47.55 48.77 11.30
C LEU A 45 46.48 48.63 12.40
N GLN A 46 46.62 49.36 13.52
CA GLN A 46 45.64 49.35 14.62
C GLN A 46 44.25 49.83 14.17
N ARG A 47 44.17 50.95 13.44
CA ARG A 47 42.90 51.45 12.87
C ARG A 47 42.27 50.41 11.93
N THR A 48 43.09 49.75 11.10
CA THR A 48 42.63 48.69 10.18
C THR A 48 42.12 47.45 10.91
N THR A 49 42.73 47.03 12.02
CA THR A 49 42.24 45.86 12.79
C THR A 49 40.94 46.17 13.54
N VAL A 50 40.80 47.37 14.11
CA VAL A 50 39.54 47.81 14.75
C VAL A 50 38.39 47.83 13.75
N ILE A 51 38.55 48.49 12.60
CA ILE A 51 37.51 48.55 11.55
C ILE A 51 37.12 47.15 11.05
N LYS A 52 38.08 46.24 10.90
CA LYS A 52 37.78 44.84 10.54
C LYS A 52 37.00 44.10 11.63
N ALA A 53 37.34 44.31 12.90
CA ALA A 53 36.63 43.69 14.02
C ALA A 53 35.17 44.20 14.15
N GLU A 54 34.95 45.50 13.95
CA GLU A 54 33.60 46.09 13.97
C GLU A 54 32.73 45.59 12.80
N ASN A 55 33.29 45.54 11.59
CA ASN A 55 32.59 45.00 10.42
C ASN A 55 32.23 43.51 10.60
N LEU A 56 33.12 42.70 11.16
CA LEU A 56 32.83 41.30 11.48
C LEU A 56 31.73 41.16 12.55
N LYS A 57 31.75 42.01 13.59
CA LYS A 57 30.75 42.03 14.66
C LYS A 57 29.35 42.38 14.14
N GLU A 58 29.23 43.39 13.29
CA GLU A 58 27.93 43.78 12.72
C GLU A 58 27.45 42.76 11.68
N SER A 59 28.34 42.19 10.86
CA SER A 59 28.01 41.10 9.95
C SER A 59 27.47 39.87 10.70
N ALA A 60 28.12 39.46 11.79
CA ALA A 60 27.66 38.35 12.62
C ALA A 60 26.29 38.62 13.26
N LYS A 61 26.04 39.87 13.71
CA LYS A 61 24.75 40.33 14.24
C LYS A 61 23.63 40.25 13.20
N VAL A 62 23.88 40.73 11.97
CA VAL A 62 22.90 40.63 10.85
C VAL A 62 22.62 39.17 10.50
N SER A 63 23.63 38.31 10.42
CA SER A 63 23.45 36.87 10.19
C SER A 63 22.62 36.19 11.28
N ALA A 64 22.89 36.49 12.56
CA ALA A 64 22.11 35.96 13.68
C ALA A 64 20.64 36.41 13.66
N GLU A 65 20.36 37.65 13.28
CA GLU A 65 18.98 38.14 13.16
C GLU A 65 18.26 37.50 11.96
N ASN A 66 18.93 37.32 10.83
CA ASN A 66 18.36 36.61 9.67
C ASN A 66 18.03 35.15 10.00
N LEU A 67 18.90 34.43 10.71
CA LEU A 67 18.63 33.08 11.20
C LEU A 67 17.42 33.05 12.15
N ARG A 68 17.32 34.01 13.08
CA ARG A 68 16.18 34.14 14.00
C ARG A 68 14.86 34.38 13.25
N ARG A 69 14.85 35.28 12.26
CA ARG A 69 13.68 35.57 11.41
C ARG A 69 13.26 34.34 10.60
N SER A 70 14.22 33.60 10.05
CA SER A 70 13.98 32.35 9.31
C SER A 70 13.35 31.27 10.22
N ALA A 71 13.89 31.05 11.42
CA ALA A 71 13.34 30.10 12.38
C ALA A 71 11.91 30.46 12.84
N GLN A 72 11.63 31.76 13.06
CA GLN A 72 10.28 32.24 13.38
C GLN A 72 9.28 32.03 12.24
N MET A 73 9.69 32.24 10.98
CA MET A 73 8.87 31.95 9.81
C MET A 73 8.59 30.45 9.67
N HIS A 74 9.61 29.61 9.81
CA HIS A 74 9.47 28.15 9.70
C HIS A 74 8.56 27.59 10.81
N SER A 75 8.73 28.04 12.06
CA SER A 75 7.85 27.68 13.19
C SER A 75 6.39 28.12 12.97
N SER A 76 6.17 29.28 12.35
CA SER A 76 4.81 29.74 12.00
C SER A 76 4.17 28.88 10.91
N ASN A 77 4.94 28.53 9.88
CA ASN A 77 4.48 27.67 8.78
C ASN A 77 4.15 26.25 9.26
N LEU A 78 5.00 25.67 10.13
CA LEU A 78 4.72 24.37 10.78
C LEU A 78 3.43 24.41 11.60
N LYS A 79 3.20 25.48 12.37
CA LYS A 79 1.98 25.65 13.18
C LYS A 79 0.71 25.71 12.33
N GLU A 80 0.73 26.46 11.23
CA GLU A 80 -0.43 26.57 10.34
C GLU A 80 -0.64 25.28 9.53
N SER A 81 0.43 24.61 9.08
CA SER A 81 0.36 23.28 8.44
C SER A 81 -0.29 22.24 9.36
N ALA A 82 0.17 22.13 10.61
CA ALA A 82 -0.40 21.22 11.60
C ALA A 82 -1.90 21.51 11.88
N LYS A 83 -2.28 22.79 11.89
CA LYS A 83 -3.69 23.22 12.02
C LYS A 83 -4.54 22.79 10.81
N VAL A 84 -4.04 22.95 9.58
CA VAL A 84 -4.71 22.50 8.36
C VAL A 84 -4.85 20.97 8.36
N SER A 85 -3.81 20.22 8.71
CA SER A 85 -3.87 18.76 8.82
C SER A 85 -4.91 18.29 9.85
N ALA A 86 -4.96 18.93 11.02
CA ALA A 86 -5.95 18.62 12.05
C ALA A 86 -7.40 18.95 11.62
N GLU A 87 -7.60 20.01 10.84
CA GLU A 87 -8.92 20.35 10.29
C GLU A 87 -9.34 19.38 9.18
N ASN A 88 -8.42 18.93 8.33
CA ASN A 88 -8.67 17.92 7.30
C ASN A 88 -9.07 16.57 7.95
N LEU A 89 -8.30 16.07 8.91
CA LEU A 89 -8.63 14.84 9.66
C LEU A 89 -10.01 14.92 10.32
N ARG A 90 -10.36 16.09 10.90
CA ARG A 90 -11.69 16.33 11.47
C ARG A 90 -12.80 16.25 10.41
N ARG A 91 -12.57 16.79 9.21
CA ARG A 91 -13.54 16.74 8.10
C ARG A 91 -13.72 15.31 7.57
N SER A 92 -12.64 14.54 7.40
CA SER A 92 -12.71 13.12 7.02
C SER A 92 -13.49 12.30 8.05
N ALA A 93 -13.17 12.44 9.35
CA ALA A 93 -13.89 11.74 10.41
C ALA A 93 -15.38 12.12 10.50
N GLN A 94 -15.75 13.37 10.18
CA GLN A 94 -17.15 13.78 10.09
C GLN A 94 -17.86 13.16 8.88
N LYS A 95 -17.23 13.15 7.70
CA LYS A 95 -17.77 12.49 6.49
C LYS A 95 -18.02 11.00 6.76
N GLU A 96 -17.06 10.31 7.36
CA GLU A 96 -17.18 8.88 7.63
C GLU A 96 -18.23 8.56 8.71
N SER A 97 -18.38 9.43 9.72
CA SER A 97 -19.49 9.32 10.68
C SER A 97 -20.87 9.43 10.03
N GLU A 98 -21.03 10.24 8.96
CA GLU A 98 -22.29 10.31 8.21
C GLU A 98 -22.46 9.12 7.24
N ASN A 99 -21.40 8.65 6.59
CA ASN A 99 -21.42 7.43 5.77
C ASN A 99 -21.93 6.24 6.59
N LEU A 100 -21.35 6.01 7.77
CA LEU A 100 -21.73 4.91 8.67
C LEU A 100 -23.20 4.99 9.13
N LYS A 101 -23.72 6.20 9.37
CA LYS A 101 -25.15 6.41 9.70
C LYS A 101 -26.07 6.04 8.52
N GLN A 102 -25.70 6.44 7.30
CA GLN A 102 -26.47 6.11 6.09
C GLN A 102 -26.46 4.60 5.83
N THR A 103 -25.30 3.95 5.93
CA THR A 103 -25.15 2.49 5.82
C THR A 103 -25.98 1.76 6.87
N ALA A 104 -25.91 2.18 8.15
CA ALA A 104 -26.73 1.59 9.22
C ALA A 104 -28.24 1.75 8.96
N HIS A 105 -28.68 2.89 8.41
CA HIS A 105 -30.07 3.12 8.02
C HIS A 105 -30.52 2.20 6.87
N ILE A 106 -29.70 2.07 5.81
CA ILE A 106 -29.97 1.17 4.67
C ILE A 106 -30.02 -0.29 5.11
N VAL A 107 -29.08 -0.74 5.96
CA VAL A 107 -29.09 -2.08 6.55
C VAL A 107 -30.36 -2.32 7.36
N THR A 108 -30.80 -1.34 8.15
CA THR A 108 -32.04 -1.41 8.95
C THR A 108 -33.27 -1.57 8.05
N LEU A 109 -33.39 -0.77 6.98
CA LEU A 109 -34.50 -0.87 6.02
C LEU A 109 -34.53 -2.22 5.29
N ASN A 110 -33.36 -2.71 4.86
CA ASN A 110 -33.22 -4.02 4.23
C ASN A 110 -33.60 -5.17 5.18
N LEU A 111 -33.26 -5.05 6.47
CA LEU A 111 -33.64 -6.03 7.50
C LEU A 111 -35.15 -6.04 7.74
N MET A 112 -35.79 -4.87 7.80
CA MET A 112 -37.25 -4.74 7.90
C MET A 112 -37.95 -5.34 6.66
N ALA A 113 -37.48 -5.04 5.46
CA ALA A 113 -38.02 -5.58 4.22
C ALA A 113 -37.95 -7.12 4.16
N ARG A 114 -36.79 -7.71 4.50
CA ARG A 114 -36.63 -9.18 4.61
C ARG A 114 -37.55 -9.78 5.68
N THR A 115 -37.66 -9.13 6.84
CA THR A 115 -38.53 -9.58 7.94
C THR A 115 -40.00 -9.64 7.50
N ASN A 116 -40.48 -8.61 6.80
CA ASN A 116 -41.85 -8.58 6.28
C ASN A 116 -42.11 -9.71 5.27
N ILE A 117 -41.17 -9.98 4.36
CA ILE A 117 -41.28 -11.10 3.39
C ILE A 117 -41.36 -12.45 4.12
N VAL A 118 -40.53 -12.68 5.15
CA VAL A 118 -40.57 -13.90 5.97
C VAL A 118 -41.91 -14.02 6.71
N VAL A 119 -42.43 -12.93 7.30
CA VAL A 119 -43.72 -12.92 8.00
C VAL A 119 -44.89 -13.25 7.06
N GLU A 120 -44.93 -12.68 5.85
CA GLU A 120 -45.98 -13.04 4.87
C GLU A 120 -45.85 -14.48 4.37
N HIS A 121 -44.63 -14.98 4.17
CA HIS A 121 -44.41 -16.39 3.83
C HIS A 121 -44.88 -17.32 4.96
N MET A 122 -44.62 -16.98 6.23
CA MET A 122 -45.09 -17.73 7.39
C MET A 122 -46.62 -17.70 7.50
N LYS A 123 -47.26 -16.54 7.32
CA LYS A 123 -48.74 -16.42 7.26
C LYS A 123 -49.33 -17.32 6.18
N LYS A 124 -48.80 -17.27 4.95
CA LYS A 124 -49.26 -18.14 3.86
C LYS A 124 -49.09 -19.61 4.21
N THR A 125 -47.91 -20.01 4.70
CA THR A 125 -47.64 -21.41 5.09
C THR A 125 -48.60 -21.90 6.18
N ALA A 126 -48.94 -21.05 7.15
CA ALA A 126 -49.92 -21.37 8.19
C ALA A 126 -51.35 -21.51 7.65
N ASN A 127 -51.75 -20.66 6.71
CA ASN A 127 -53.06 -20.78 6.03
C ASN A 127 -53.13 -22.06 5.18
N ASP A 128 -52.12 -22.31 4.34
CA ASP A 128 -52.02 -23.52 3.50
C ASP A 128 -52.04 -24.81 4.34
N ALA A 129 -51.51 -24.78 5.57
CA ALA A 129 -51.58 -25.88 6.53
C ALA A 129 -52.96 -26.02 7.19
N SER A 130 -53.59 -24.89 7.56
CA SER A 130 -54.95 -24.84 8.11
C SER A 130 -55.99 -25.42 7.15
N ASP A 131 -55.93 -25.04 5.87
CA ASP A 131 -56.85 -25.55 4.85
C ASP A 131 -56.67 -27.05 4.58
N LYS A 132 -55.43 -27.57 4.59
CA LYS A 132 -55.17 -29.02 4.50
C LYS A 132 -55.70 -29.80 5.70
N LEU A 133 -55.61 -29.24 6.91
CA LEU A 133 -56.20 -29.84 8.12
C LEU A 133 -57.74 -29.85 8.03
N ARG A 134 -58.34 -28.75 7.56
CA ARG A 134 -59.79 -28.62 7.32
C ARG A 134 -60.29 -29.60 6.25
N GLU A 135 -59.56 -29.75 5.14
CA GLU A 135 -59.87 -30.74 4.10
C GLU A 135 -59.79 -32.17 4.66
N SER A 136 -58.73 -32.49 5.40
CA SER A 136 -58.55 -33.79 6.05
C SER A 136 -59.70 -34.12 7.02
N ALA A 137 -60.17 -33.14 7.80
CA ALA A 137 -61.31 -33.29 8.70
C ALA A 137 -62.64 -33.50 7.95
N ASN A 138 -62.84 -32.83 6.81
CA ASN A 138 -64.00 -33.03 5.94
C ASN A 138 -63.98 -34.43 5.28
N VAL A 139 -62.83 -34.90 4.82
CA VAL A 139 -62.66 -36.26 4.28
C VAL A 139 -62.91 -37.31 5.36
N TYR A 140 -62.39 -37.12 6.58
CA TYR A 140 -62.59 -38.04 7.70
C TYR A 140 -64.07 -38.13 8.13
N SER A 141 -64.74 -36.99 8.31
CA SER A 141 -66.16 -36.94 8.68
C SER A 141 -67.06 -37.52 7.58
N GLY A 142 -66.80 -37.19 6.31
CA GLY A 142 -67.50 -37.78 5.17
C GLY A 142 -67.29 -39.29 5.03
N SER A 143 -66.07 -39.78 5.27
CA SER A 143 -65.76 -41.21 5.34
C SER A 143 -66.53 -41.90 6.47
N THR A 144 -66.56 -41.29 7.66
CA THR A 144 -67.31 -41.79 8.82
C THR A 144 -68.81 -41.89 8.51
N ALA A 145 -69.41 -40.83 7.96
CA ALA A 145 -70.82 -40.82 7.55
C ALA A 145 -71.14 -41.90 6.48
N LYS A 146 -70.27 -42.04 5.48
CA LYS A 146 -70.39 -43.06 4.41
C LYS A 146 -70.27 -44.48 4.95
N ASN A 147 -69.38 -44.71 5.92
CA ASN A 147 -69.23 -46.00 6.58
C ASN A 147 -70.43 -46.33 7.48
N THR A 148 -70.97 -45.35 8.21
CA THR A 148 -72.23 -45.50 8.97
C THR A 148 -73.40 -45.86 8.05
N TYR A 149 -73.54 -45.16 6.90
CA TYR A 149 -74.55 -45.49 5.90
C TYR A 149 -74.35 -46.90 5.32
N ARG A 150 -73.11 -47.29 5.01
CA ARG A 150 -72.77 -48.66 4.56
C ARG A 150 -73.12 -49.71 5.61
N SER A 151 -72.90 -49.44 6.89
CA SER A 151 -73.28 -50.33 7.99
C SER A 151 -74.80 -50.47 8.10
N ILE A 152 -75.57 -49.39 7.90
CA ILE A 152 -77.04 -49.42 7.87
C ILE A 152 -77.54 -50.22 6.66
N GLU A 153 -76.98 -50.01 5.47
CA GLU A 153 -77.29 -50.81 4.27
C GLU A 153 -76.89 -52.28 4.44
N HIS A 154 -75.73 -52.56 5.04
CA HIS A 154 -75.32 -53.93 5.34
C HIS A 154 -76.21 -54.58 6.40
N LEU A 155 -76.76 -53.81 7.35
CA LEU A 155 -77.75 -54.31 8.32
C LEU A 155 -79.09 -54.65 7.63
N LYS A 156 -79.61 -53.77 6.76
CA LYS A 156 -80.78 -54.08 5.91
C LYS A 156 -80.52 -55.32 5.05
N SER A 157 -79.36 -55.38 4.39
CA SER A 157 -78.95 -56.46 3.51
C SER A 157 -78.80 -57.79 4.26
N THR A 158 -78.23 -57.80 5.48
CA THR A 158 -78.15 -59.03 6.30
C THR A 158 -79.49 -59.44 6.90
N ILE A 159 -80.40 -58.51 7.18
CA ILE A 159 -81.81 -58.82 7.52
C ILE A 159 -82.51 -59.44 6.29
N PHE A 160 -82.32 -58.89 5.09
CA PHE A 160 -82.87 -59.39 3.84
C PHE A 160 -82.27 -60.75 3.44
N LEU A 161 -80.96 -60.96 3.64
CA LEU A 161 -80.26 -62.21 3.38
C LEU A 161 -80.58 -63.29 4.44
N LYS A 162 -80.89 -62.94 5.70
CA LYS A 162 -81.54 -63.88 6.62
C LYS A 162 -82.90 -64.33 6.10
N LYS A 163 -83.65 -63.42 5.48
CA LYS A 163 -84.92 -63.73 4.78
C LYS A 163 -84.71 -64.63 3.54
N LEU A 164 -83.57 -64.51 2.85
CA LEU A 164 -83.29 -65.20 1.58
C LEU A 164 -82.52 -66.53 1.72
N GLN A 165 -81.68 -66.68 2.76
CA GLN A 165 -81.05 -67.97 3.10
C GLN A 165 -82.07 -69.03 3.57
N LEU A 166 -83.29 -68.61 3.91
CA LEU A 166 -84.46 -69.46 4.10
C LEU A 166 -85.02 -70.04 2.78
N GLN A 167 -84.62 -69.54 1.61
CA GLN A 167 -85.23 -69.93 0.32
C GLN A 167 -84.31 -70.57 -0.72
N ASN A 168 -82.98 -70.35 -0.72
CA ASN A 168 -82.11 -71.06 -1.67
C ASN A 168 -80.66 -71.25 -1.21
N LYS A 169 -80.19 -72.51 -1.26
CA LYS A 169 -78.78 -72.91 -1.14
C LYS A 169 -78.35 -73.64 -2.43
N LYS A 170 -77.51 -73.00 -3.27
CA LYS A 170 -76.52 -73.54 -4.24
C LYS A 170 -76.07 -72.41 -5.20
N GLN A 171 -74.99 -72.65 -5.96
CA GLN A 171 -74.51 -71.84 -7.12
C GLN A 171 -73.93 -70.43 -6.89
N VAL A 172 -73.00 -70.23 -5.94
CA VAL A 172 -72.11 -69.03 -5.93
C VAL A 172 -70.66 -69.38 -5.56
N ILE A 173 -69.99 -70.19 -6.39
CA ILE A 173 -68.53 -70.44 -6.31
C ILE A 173 -67.92 -70.42 -7.72
N LEU A 174 -67.95 -69.24 -8.36
CA LEU A 174 -67.14 -68.88 -9.54
C LEU A 174 -67.19 -67.35 -9.73
N LEU A 175 -66.08 -66.73 -10.17
CA LEU A 175 -65.83 -65.27 -10.41
C LEU A 175 -64.92 -64.53 -9.39
N VAL A 176 -63.71 -65.01 -9.14
CA VAL A 176 -62.61 -64.22 -8.53
C VAL A 176 -61.26 -64.60 -9.16
N THR A 177 -60.96 -64.10 -10.38
CA THR A 177 -59.69 -64.48 -11.07
C THR A 177 -59.11 -63.50 -12.12
N VAL A 178 -59.69 -62.33 -12.40
CA VAL A 178 -59.14 -61.39 -13.42
C VAL A 178 -59.27 -59.93 -12.99
N MET A 179 -58.14 -59.26 -12.66
CA MET A 179 -57.89 -57.81 -12.75
C MET A 179 -56.54 -57.42 -12.10
N ILE A 180 -55.41 -57.59 -12.82
CA ILE A 180 -54.10 -56.98 -12.50
C ILE A 180 -53.39 -56.63 -13.83
N VAL A 181 -52.52 -55.60 -13.81
CA VAL A 181 -51.60 -55.11 -14.88
C VAL A 181 -52.17 -54.18 -15.96
N VAL A 182 -51.93 -52.86 -15.81
CA VAL A 182 -51.51 -51.90 -16.87
C VAL A 182 -50.73 -50.73 -16.23
N LEU A 183 -49.80 -50.07 -16.97
CA LEU A 183 -49.06 -48.80 -16.68
C LEU A 183 -47.92 -48.91 -15.62
N ILE A 184 -46.75 -48.25 -15.66
CA ILE A 184 -46.05 -47.11 -16.37
C ILE A 184 -44.57 -47.55 -16.61
N GLY A 185 -43.58 -47.00 -17.37
CA GLY A 185 -43.22 -45.82 -18.23
C GLY A 185 -41.66 -45.67 -18.22
N GLY A 186 -40.90 -44.76 -18.87
CA GLY A 186 -41.13 -43.72 -19.89
C GLY A 186 -40.62 -42.30 -19.48
N GLY A 187 -39.55 -41.67 -20.03
CA GLY A 187 -38.45 -42.14 -20.91
C GLY A 187 -37.63 -41.03 -21.64
N ILE A 188 -36.29 -41.25 -21.81
CA ILE A 188 -35.28 -40.62 -22.74
C ILE A 188 -34.85 -39.11 -22.62
N PHE A 189 -33.67 -38.79 -23.21
CA PHE A 189 -33.03 -37.48 -23.58
C PHE A 189 -32.29 -36.64 -22.49
N TYR A 190 -31.17 -35.90 -22.73
CA TYR A 190 -30.12 -35.87 -23.81
C TYR A 190 -28.90 -34.95 -23.47
N LEU A 191 -27.76 -35.13 -24.20
CA LEU A 191 -26.67 -34.17 -24.56
C LEU A 191 -25.59 -33.62 -23.57
N ASN A 192 -24.50 -33.17 -24.21
CA ASN A 192 -23.19 -32.59 -23.76
C ASN A 192 -22.53 -31.97 -25.04
N PRO A 193 -21.39 -31.21 -25.08
CA PRO A 193 -20.54 -30.62 -24.05
C PRO A 193 -20.25 -29.10 -24.26
N SER A 194 -19.17 -28.56 -23.66
CA SER A 194 -18.71 -27.16 -23.80
C SER A 194 -17.20 -27.04 -24.08
N GLY A 195 -16.74 -25.84 -24.50
CA GLY A 195 -15.32 -25.51 -24.69
C GLY A 195 -15.09 -24.02 -24.98
N VAL A 196 -13.97 -23.45 -24.52
CA VAL A 196 -13.59 -22.02 -24.61
C VAL A 196 -12.08 -21.91 -24.83
N SER A 197 -11.60 -20.82 -25.45
CA SER A 197 -10.17 -20.52 -25.67
C SER A 197 -9.78 -19.14 -25.14
N ASN A 198 -8.49 -18.97 -24.82
CA ASN A 198 -7.94 -17.78 -24.19
C ASN A 198 -7.60 -16.66 -25.19
N ARG A 199 -7.43 -15.43 -24.68
CA ARG A 199 -6.77 -14.30 -25.35
C ARG A 199 -5.82 -13.60 -24.39
N GLU A 200 -4.74 -13.05 -24.95
CA GLU A 200 -3.86 -12.10 -24.27
C GLU A 200 -4.55 -10.74 -24.13
N TYR A 201 -4.18 -9.97 -23.10
CA TYR A 201 -4.75 -8.66 -22.81
C TYR A 201 -3.67 -7.65 -22.45
N SER A 202 -3.81 -6.43 -22.98
CA SER A 202 -3.12 -5.24 -22.47
C SER A 202 -4.03 -4.55 -21.43
N GLY A 203 -3.58 -4.46 -20.18
CA GLY A 203 -4.34 -3.80 -19.12
C GLY A 203 -4.45 -2.29 -19.33
N SER A 204 -5.67 -1.78 -19.45
CA SER A 204 -5.95 -0.37 -19.15
C SER A 204 -6.41 -0.30 -17.70
N LEU A 205 -5.76 0.54 -16.89
CA LEU A 205 -6.30 0.92 -15.59
C LEU A 205 -7.72 1.45 -15.76
N SER A 206 -8.61 1.12 -14.83
CA SER A 206 -9.98 1.64 -14.83
C SER A 206 -10.01 3.10 -14.33
N HIS A 207 -9.23 3.40 -13.29
CA HIS A 207 -9.12 4.70 -12.63
C HIS A 207 -7.70 4.86 -12.02
N PRO A 208 -7.26 6.09 -11.69
CA PRO A 208 -6.02 6.30 -10.92
C PRO A 208 -6.10 5.61 -9.55
N LEU A 209 -5.09 4.83 -9.20
CA LEU A 209 -5.00 4.15 -7.90
C LEU A 209 -4.13 4.99 -6.95
N SER A 210 -4.63 5.36 -5.77
CA SER A 210 -3.85 6.05 -4.75
C SER A 210 -3.40 5.07 -3.69
N THR A 211 -2.14 5.17 -3.26
CA THR A 211 -1.53 4.25 -2.29
C THR A 211 -0.97 5.01 -1.10
N ASN A 212 -0.62 4.30 -0.02
CA ASN A 212 0.01 4.88 1.15
C ASN A 212 0.91 3.86 1.86
N TYR A 213 2.03 4.33 2.41
CA TYR A 213 3.05 3.49 3.03
C TYR A 213 3.41 4.01 4.42
N LEU A 214 3.37 3.12 5.42
CA LEU A 214 3.73 3.45 6.79
C LEU A 214 4.75 2.45 7.35
N ILE A 215 5.88 2.95 7.82
CA ILE A 215 6.82 2.17 8.63
C ILE A 215 6.66 2.56 10.11
N GLN A 216 6.50 1.56 10.98
CA GLN A 216 6.40 1.76 12.43
C GLN A 216 7.40 0.87 13.19
N ASN A 217 8.03 1.42 14.22
CA ASN A 217 8.86 0.64 15.13
C ASN A 217 7.98 -0.23 16.09
N LEU A 218 8.64 -1.03 16.93
CA LEU A 218 7.98 -1.87 17.95
C LEU A 218 7.19 -1.09 19.03
N ARG A 219 7.34 0.24 19.13
CA ARG A 219 6.54 1.12 20.02
C ARG A 219 5.31 1.70 19.31
N GLY A 220 5.24 1.60 17.98
CA GLY A 220 4.24 2.26 17.14
C GLY A 220 4.61 3.67 16.67
N ASP A 221 5.82 4.15 16.96
CA ASP A 221 6.31 5.43 16.41
C ASP A 221 6.55 5.26 14.91
N VAL A 222 6.27 6.32 14.12
CA VAL A 222 6.59 6.36 12.69
C VAL A 222 8.08 6.67 12.53
N VAL A 223 8.76 5.90 11.67
CA VAL A 223 10.20 6.03 11.40
C VAL A 223 10.49 6.13 9.90
N ASP A 224 11.75 6.39 9.55
CA ASP A 224 12.18 6.61 8.16
C ASP A 224 11.97 5.37 7.25
N THR A 225 11.79 5.64 5.96
CA THR A 225 11.42 4.64 4.93
C THR A 225 12.60 3.91 4.29
N TRP A 226 13.85 4.07 4.76
CA TRP A 226 15.05 3.46 4.17
C TRP A 226 15.47 2.15 4.86
N ILE A 227 14.51 1.34 5.31
CA ILE A 227 14.78 0.10 6.07
C ILE A 227 14.56 -1.14 5.19
N SER A 228 15.53 -2.05 5.17
CA SER A 228 15.52 -3.30 4.39
C SER A 228 15.28 -4.55 5.25
N TRP A 229 14.99 -5.68 4.61
CA TRP A 229 15.01 -7.00 5.25
C TRP A 229 16.45 -7.51 5.43
N LYS A 230 16.71 -8.26 6.51
CA LYS A 230 18.04 -8.85 6.82
C LYS A 230 17.97 -10.36 6.96
N THR A 231 17.46 -11.02 5.92
CA THR A 231 17.33 -12.48 5.86
C THR A 231 18.62 -13.18 5.42
N PRO A 232 18.89 -14.42 5.85
CA PRO A 232 19.91 -15.28 5.23
C PRO A 232 19.58 -15.59 3.76
N PRO A 233 20.58 -15.89 2.90
CA PRO A 233 20.37 -16.03 1.45
C PRO A 233 19.36 -17.12 1.06
N ASP A 234 19.45 -18.28 1.72
CA ASP A 234 18.68 -19.47 1.38
C ASP A 234 17.36 -19.59 2.17
N MET A 235 17.06 -18.65 3.07
CA MET A 235 15.85 -18.69 3.89
C MET A 235 14.61 -18.49 3.00
N PRO A 236 13.61 -19.39 3.04
CA PRO A 236 12.32 -19.16 2.40
C PRO A 236 11.68 -17.87 2.90
N PHE A 237 11.30 -16.99 1.97
CA PHE A 237 10.63 -15.74 2.26
C PHE A 237 9.17 -15.84 1.85
N HIS A 238 8.29 -16.00 2.84
CA HIS A 238 6.89 -16.32 2.64
C HIS A 238 6.05 -15.06 2.42
N ILE A 239 5.27 -15.05 1.35
CA ILE A 239 4.27 -14.03 1.05
C ILE A 239 2.90 -14.71 1.10
N HIS A 240 2.12 -14.37 2.12
CA HIS A 240 0.85 -15.02 2.44
C HIS A 240 -0.34 -14.16 1.98
N VAL A 241 -1.35 -14.77 1.36
CA VAL A 241 -2.68 -14.15 1.24
C VAL A 241 -3.58 -14.67 2.35
N LEU A 242 -4.22 -13.77 3.10
CA LEU A 242 -5.14 -14.18 4.18
C LEU A 242 -6.41 -14.81 3.58
N ASN A 243 -6.74 -16.03 4.03
CA ASN A 243 -7.90 -16.76 3.56
C ASN A 243 -9.21 -16.00 3.88
N SER A 244 -9.94 -15.60 2.85
CA SER A 244 -11.14 -14.76 2.96
C SER A 244 -12.11 -15.04 1.81
N LYS A 245 -13.37 -14.61 1.96
CA LYS A 245 -14.37 -14.68 0.86
C LYS A 245 -13.96 -13.89 -0.40
N TYR A 246 -12.97 -13.00 -0.31
CA TYR A 246 -12.46 -12.20 -1.42
C TYR A 246 -11.28 -12.84 -2.15
N ALA A 247 -10.59 -13.78 -1.51
CA ALA A 247 -9.51 -14.59 -2.08
C ALA A 247 -10.08 -15.65 -3.05
N THR A 248 -10.76 -15.18 -4.11
CA THR A 248 -11.25 -16.03 -5.19
C THR A 248 -10.07 -16.59 -5.99
N LYS A 249 -10.25 -17.74 -6.64
CA LYS A 249 -9.17 -18.34 -7.45
C LYS A 249 -8.59 -17.35 -8.47
N GLU A 250 -9.42 -16.60 -9.19
CA GLU A 250 -8.95 -15.62 -10.18
C GLU A 250 -8.02 -14.56 -9.56
N ARG A 251 -8.37 -14.03 -8.39
CA ARG A 251 -7.56 -13.04 -7.67
C ARG A 251 -6.29 -13.66 -7.08
N LEU A 252 -6.36 -14.89 -6.59
CA LEU A 252 -5.19 -15.64 -6.12
C LEU A 252 -4.21 -15.96 -7.27
N ASP A 253 -4.71 -16.44 -8.41
CA ASP A 253 -3.91 -16.67 -9.62
C ASP A 253 -3.25 -15.36 -10.11
N ALA A 254 -3.96 -14.23 -10.03
CA ALA A 254 -3.44 -12.90 -10.38
C ALA A 254 -2.39 -12.36 -9.39
N ILE A 255 -2.55 -12.58 -8.08
CA ILE A 255 -1.55 -12.23 -7.06
C ILE A 255 -0.30 -13.13 -7.21
N LEU A 256 -0.49 -14.42 -7.48
CA LEU A 256 0.58 -15.37 -7.73
C LEU A 256 1.41 -15.01 -8.97
N ASP A 257 0.80 -14.50 -10.04
CA ASP A 257 1.48 -13.93 -11.21
C ASP A 257 2.39 -12.74 -10.81
N VAL A 258 1.88 -11.79 -10.02
CA VAL A 258 2.65 -10.63 -9.53
C VAL A 258 3.81 -11.04 -8.61
N ILE A 259 3.68 -12.11 -7.83
CA ILE A 259 4.73 -12.56 -6.93
C ILE A 259 5.77 -13.42 -7.68
N MET A 260 5.32 -14.47 -8.37
CA MET A 260 6.17 -15.57 -8.85
C MET A 260 6.51 -15.51 -10.35
N SER A 261 5.94 -14.59 -11.14
CA SER A 261 6.23 -14.54 -12.57
C SER A 261 7.69 -14.17 -12.85
N GLY A 262 8.36 -15.03 -13.60
CA GLY A 262 9.69 -14.79 -14.18
C GLY A 262 9.67 -14.01 -15.49
N GLN A 263 8.49 -13.59 -15.97
CA GLN A 263 8.35 -12.96 -17.28
C GLN A 263 8.98 -11.57 -17.31
N LYS A 264 9.83 -11.35 -18.33
CA LYS A 264 10.33 -10.04 -18.73
C LYS A 264 9.52 -9.51 -19.91
N ILE A 265 9.44 -8.18 -20.02
CA ILE A 265 8.94 -7.47 -21.20
C ILE A 265 9.93 -6.38 -21.58
N GLU A 266 10.01 -6.08 -22.87
CA GLU A 266 10.84 -5.01 -23.42
C GLU A 266 9.93 -3.87 -23.88
N LEU A 267 10.14 -2.66 -23.38
CA LEU A 267 9.37 -1.48 -23.75
C LEU A 267 10.29 -0.41 -24.35
N ASP A 268 9.86 0.22 -25.46
CA ASP A 268 10.56 1.36 -26.07
C ASP A 268 10.46 2.57 -25.11
N ASP A 269 11.60 3.20 -24.80
CA ASP A 269 11.68 4.27 -23.81
C ASP A 269 10.81 5.50 -24.14
N SER A 270 10.40 5.65 -25.41
CA SER A 270 9.49 6.72 -25.82
C SER A 270 8.03 6.47 -25.43
N VAL A 271 7.61 5.22 -25.16
CA VAL A 271 6.25 4.93 -24.65
C VAL A 271 6.13 5.08 -23.13
N THR A 272 7.26 5.12 -22.41
CA THR A 272 7.31 5.41 -20.97
C THR A 272 7.90 6.78 -20.67
N HIS A 273 8.19 7.60 -21.69
CA HIS A 273 8.82 8.92 -21.60
C HIS A 273 10.23 8.95 -20.96
N LYS A 274 10.86 7.80 -20.71
CA LYS A 274 12.18 7.68 -20.08
C LYS A 274 13.37 7.73 -21.05
N GLY A 275 13.14 7.98 -22.35
CA GLY A 275 14.23 8.05 -23.34
C GLY A 275 13.80 8.26 -24.79
N THR A 276 14.75 8.04 -25.71
CA THR A 276 14.58 8.23 -27.16
C THR A 276 13.90 7.03 -27.82
N LYS A 277 13.07 7.29 -28.84
CA LYS A 277 12.44 6.21 -29.62
C LYS A 277 13.49 5.30 -30.26
N GLY A 278 13.32 3.99 -30.10
CA GLY A 278 14.27 2.96 -30.56
C GLY A 278 15.36 2.57 -29.57
N THR A 279 15.37 3.13 -28.35
CA THR A 279 16.02 2.50 -27.19
C THR A 279 14.96 1.83 -26.32
N ASN A 280 15.30 0.70 -25.70
CA ASN A 280 14.40 -0.06 -24.82
C ASN A 280 14.91 -0.05 -23.37
N SER A 281 14.02 -0.40 -22.45
CA SER A 281 14.36 -0.86 -21.10
C SER A 281 13.67 -2.20 -20.82
N THR A 282 14.29 -3.04 -19.99
CA THR A 282 13.68 -4.29 -19.51
C THR A 282 12.77 -4.00 -18.32
N TYR A 283 11.56 -4.55 -18.33
CA TYR A 283 10.62 -4.54 -17.19
C TYR A 283 10.20 -5.97 -16.82
N TYR A 284 9.70 -6.15 -15.60
CA TYR A 284 9.35 -7.46 -15.04
C TYR A 284 7.88 -7.51 -14.61
N VAL A 285 7.21 -8.62 -14.94
CA VAL A 285 5.80 -8.86 -14.61
C VAL A 285 5.63 -9.21 -13.12
N GLY A 286 6.56 -10.00 -12.56
CA GLY A 286 6.52 -10.43 -11.17
C GLY A 286 7.84 -10.22 -10.41
N TRP A 287 7.72 -10.07 -9.09
CA TRP A 287 8.84 -9.75 -8.20
C TRP A 287 9.91 -10.84 -8.14
N TYR A 288 9.53 -12.12 -8.26
CA TYR A 288 10.48 -13.23 -8.37
C TYR A 288 11.46 -13.04 -9.54
N GLY A 289 10.95 -12.76 -10.75
CA GLY A 289 11.79 -12.51 -11.92
C GLY A 289 12.65 -11.25 -11.78
N ALA A 290 12.09 -10.21 -11.15
CA ALA A 290 12.74 -8.93 -10.96
C ALA A 290 13.91 -9.02 -9.97
N LEU A 291 13.68 -9.53 -8.75
CA LEU A 291 14.70 -9.63 -7.70
C LEU A 291 15.80 -10.64 -8.06
N ASN A 292 15.47 -11.76 -8.71
CA ASN A 292 16.47 -12.71 -9.21
C ASN A 292 17.31 -12.17 -10.38
N SER A 293 16.90 -11.07 -11.02
CA SER A 293 17.72 -10.41 -12.05
C SER A 293 18.84 -9.53 -11.49
N ILE A 294 18.79 -9.14 -10.21
CA ILE A 294 19.83 -8.32 -9.57
C ILE A 294 21.06 -9.19 -9.31
N THR A 295 22.16 -8.91 -10.01
CA THR A 295 23.44 -9.63 -9.93
C THR A 295 24.52 -8.91 -9.12
N THR A 296 24.25 -7.69 -8.64
CA THR A 296 25.17 -6.95 -7.77
C THR A 296 25.16 -7.51 -6.36
N ASP A 297 26.35 -7.83 -5.85
CA ASP A 297 26.55 -8.07 -4.42
C ASP A 297 26.21 -6.79 -3.64
N THR A 298 25.55 -6.96 -2.49
CA THR A 298 25.03 -5.88 -1.64
C THR A 298 25.25 -6.24 -0.18
N LYS A 299 25.43 -5.22 0.69
CA LYS A 299 25.68 -5.37 2.13
C LYS A 299 24.69 -6.28 2.88
N PHE A 300 23.43 -6.33 2.46
CA PHE A 300 22.38 -7.20 2.98
C PHE A 300 21.78 -8.03 1.85
N ASN A 301 21.40 -9.29 2.11
CA ASN A 301 20.93 -10.18 1.06
C ASN A 301 19.59 -9.72 0.49
N ILE A 302 19.55 -9.43 -0.81
CA ILE A 302 18.31 -9.21 -1.55
C ILE A 302 17.50 -10.52 -1.54
N ILE A 303 16.23 -10.42 -1.14
CA ILE A 303 15.30 -11.53 -1.08
C ILE A 303 15.09 -12.13 -2.48
N LYS A 304 15.39 -13.42 -2.65
CA LYS A 304 15.27 -14.14 -3.93
C LYS A 304 14.47 -15.44 -3.83
N ASN A 305 14.49 -16.09 -2.67
CA ASN A 305 13.78 -17.33 -2.40
C ASN A 305 12.31 -17.08 -1.97
N LEU A 306 11.51 -16.55 -2.91
CA LEU A 306 10.09 -16.24 -2.65
C LEU A 306 9.22 -17.50 -2.59
N HIS A 307 8.38 -17.59 -1.58
CA HIS A 307 7.34 -18.60 -1.40
C HIS A 307 5.97 -17.93 -1.34
N PHE A 308 4.94 -18.60 -1.89
CA PHE A 308 3.55 -18.14 -1.86
C PHE A 308 2.66 -19.20 -1.22
N ASP A 309 1.90 -18.79 -0.20
CA ASP A 309 0.99 -19.66 0.54
C ASP A 309 -0.33 -18.90 0.85
N ILE A 310 -1.39 -19.65 1.19
CA ILE A 310 -2.67 -19.09 1.65
C ILE A 310 -2.75 -19.34 3.15
N ASP A 311 -2.86 -18.28 3.95
CA ASP A 311 -2.84 -18.39 5.41
C ASP A 311 -4.26 -18.68 5.95
N GLU A 312 -4.43 -19.83 6.60
CA GLU A 312 -5.71 -20.25 7.20
C GLU A 312 -5.98 -19.62 8.58
N GLY A 313 -5.21 -18.60 8.98
CA GLY A 313 -5.47 -17.79 10.19
C GLY A 313 -4.36 -17.85 11.25
N THR A 314 -3.14 -18.22 10.85
CA THR A 314 -1.94 -18.30 11.69
C THR A 314 -1.07 -17.03 11.65
N ALA A 315 -1.20 -16.23 10.60
CA ALA A 315 -0.47 -14.97 10.38
C ALA A 315 1.07 -15.14 10.36
N THR A 316 1.56 -16.10 9.59
CA THR A 316 2.95 -16.60 9.66
C THR A 316 3.89 -16.10 8.55
N GLY A 317 3.39 -15.47 7.48
CA GLY A 317 4.21 -14.97 6.37
C GLY A 317 5.13 -13.80 6.75
N ASN A 318 6.19 -13.56 5.98
CA ASN A 318 7.02 -12.35 6.11
C ASN A 318 6.27 -11.11 5.62
N ILE A 319 5.58 -11.25 4.47
CA ILE A 319 4.61 -10.29 3.97
C ILE A 319 3.22 -10.95 3.98
N GLU A 320 2.20 -10.21 4.41
CA GLU A 320 0.81 -10.63 4.37
C GLU A 320 -0.01 -9.71 3.46
N ILE A 321 -0.98 -10.29 2.75
CA ILE A 321 -1.90 -9.59 1.86
C ILE A 321 -3.33 -9.86 2.35
N GLU A 322 -3.98 -8.83 2.86
CA GLU A 322 -5.41 -8.77 3.19
C GLU A 322 -6.19 -8.17 2.01
N LEU A 323 -7.31 -8.79 1.64
CA LEU A 323 -8.24 -8.31 0.63
C LEU A 323 -9.57 -7.95 1.29
N THR A 324 -10.10 -6.75 1.09
CA THR A 324 -11.34 -6.29 1.76
C THR A 324 -12.25 -5.45 0.84
N ASP A 325 -13.57 -5.51 1.07
CA ASP A 325 -14.58 -4.64 0.43
C ASP A 325 -14.95 -3.42 1.27
N LEU A 326 -14.17 -3.14 2.32
CA LEU A 326 -14.16 -1.84 2.98
C LEU A 326 -13.38 -0.83 2.12
N SER A 327 -13.84 0.42 2.12
CA SER A 327 -13.08 1.55 1.58
C SER A 327 -12.11 2.10 2.62
N ASN A 328 -10.97 2.64 2.19
CA ASN A 328 -10.08 3.38 3.09
C ASN A 328 -10.66 4.78 3.41
N PRO A 329 -10.70 5.24 4.67
CA PRO A 329 -11.25 6.55 5.04
C PRO A 329 -10.59 7.76 4.36
N ASP A 330 -9.31 7.66 3.99
CA ASP A 330 -8.55 8.70 3.30
C ASP A 330 -8.53 8.51 1.76
N GLY A 331 -9.16 7.44 1.25
CA GLY A 331 -9.33 7.19 -0.19
C GLY A 331 -8.23 6.36 -0.87
N TYR A 332 -7.34 5.71 -0.10
CA TYR A 332 -6.32 4.81 -0.63
C TYR A 332 -6.91 3.47 -1.10
N SER A 333 -6.56 3.05 -2.32
CA SER A 333 -6.91 1.73 -2.87
C SER A 333 -6.07 0.61 -2.23
N GLY A 334 -4.81 0.91 -1.91
CA GLY A 334 -3.88 0.01 -1.24
C GLY A 334 -3.13 0.71 -0.11
N TYR A 335 -2.69 -0.08 0.86
CA TYR A 335 -1.92 0.40 1.99
C TYR A 335 -0.93 -0.66 2.47
N THR A 336 0.35 -0.29 2.55
CA THR A 336 1.38 -1.14 3.16
C THR A 336 1.78 -0.58 4.52
N LYS A 337 1.80 -1.46 5.53
CA LYS A 337 2.36 -1.22 6.85
C LYS A 337 3.52 -2.17 7.11
N SER A 338 4.72 -1.65 7.38
CA SER A 338 5.87 -2.44 7.82
C SER A 338 6.16 -2.21 9.30
N ILE A 339 6.42 -3.30 10.03
CA ILE A 339 6.90 -3.29 11.42
C ILE A 339 8.42 -3.49 11.38
N VAL A 340 9.17 -2.59 12.01
CA VAL A 340 10.64 -2.61 12.03
C VAL A 340 11.23 -2.68 13.42
N ASP A 341 12.41 -3.26 13.46
CA ASP A 341 13.38 -3.15 14.55
C ASP A 341 14.28 -1.95 14.25
N GLU A 342 14.10 -0.89 15.06
CA GLU A 342 14.82 0.39 14.96
C GLU A 342 16.29 0.25 15.39
N GLU A 343 16.61 -0.63 16.35
CA GLU A 343 17.97 -0.82 16.86
C GLU A 343 18.86 -1.53 15.83
N ASN A 344 18.33 -2.56 15.17
CA ASN A 344 19.04 -3.29 14.12
C ASN A 344 18.77 -2.77 12.70
N HIS A 345 17.92 -1.75 12.53
CA HIS A 345 17.47 -1.20 11.24
C HIS A 345 17.03 -2.30 10.26
N GLN A 346 15.97 -3.05 10.60
CA GLN A 346 15.47 -4.15 9.76
C GLN A 346 13.94 -4.24 9.78
N ILE A 347 13.35 -4.63 8.64
CA ILE A 347 11.93 -5.06 8.58
C ILE A 347 11.79 -6.43 9.25
N LEU A 348 10.75 -6.57 10.08
CA LEU A 348 10.37 -7.81 10.77
C LEU A 348 9.11 -8.44 10.15
N LYS A 349 8.17 -7.62 9.70
CA LYS A 349 6.86 -7.99 9.15
C LYS A 349 6.35 -6.87 8.25
N SER A 350 5.70 -7.21 7.13
CA SER A 350 4.90 -6.26 6.36
C SER A 350 3.47 -6.80 6.18
N THR A 351 2.48 -5.92 6.26
CA THR A 351 1.07 -6.22 5.99
C THR A 351 0.56 -5.25 4.93
N ILE A 352 0.00 -5.80 3.86
CA ILE A 352 -0.60 -5.11 2.73
C ILE A 352 -2.11 -5.27 2.86
N THR A 353 -2.87 -4.18 2.85
CA THR A 353 -4.33 -4.20 2.76
C THR A 353 -4.77 -3.62 1.43
N VAL A 354 -5.51 -4.40 0.64
CA VAL A 354 -6.18 -3.96 -0.59
C VAL A 354 -7.65 -3.69 -0.28
N TYR A 355 -8.05 -2.43 -0.45
CA TYR A 355 -9.40 -1.92 -0.22
C TYR A 355 -10.28 -2.02 -1.48
N ASP A 356 -11.59 -1.83 -1.30
CA ASP A 356 -12.58 -1.74 -2.38
C ASP A 356 -12.51 -2.89 -3.42
N ILE A 357 -12.09 -4.10 -2.98
CA ILE A 357 -11.68 -5.23 -3.84
C ILE A 357 -12.74 -5.68 -4.86
N ASN A 358 -14.01 -5.37 -4.63
CA ASN A 358 -15.13 -5.70 -5.52
C ASN A 358 -15.26 -4.75 -6.72
N ASP A 359 -14.72 -3.53 -6.63
CA ASP A 359 -14.76 -2.52 -7.68
C ASP A 359 -13.43 -2.48 -8.48
N LEU A 360 -12.35 -3.09 -7.96
CA LEU A 360 -11.09 -3.30 -8.68
C LEU A 360 -11.23 -4.38 -9.76
N SER A 361 -10.74 -4.11 -10.98
CA SER A 361 -10.53 -5.15 -11.98
C SER A 361 -9.31 -6.02 -11.67
N THR A 362 -9.21 -7.19 -12.30
CA THR A 362 -8.09 -8.12 -12.10
C THR A 362 -6.73 -7.50 -12.46
N GLU A 363 -6.68 -6.58 -13.43
CA GLU A 363 -5.43 -5.86 -13.79
C GLU A 363 -5.16 -4.63 -12.91
N ASP A 364 -6.20 -3.95 -12.38
CA ASP A 364 -6.03 -2.94 -11.32
C ASP A 364 -5.48 -3.60 -10.05
N LEU A 365 -5.98 -4.79 -9.68
CA LEU A 365 -5.48 -5.59 -8.56
C LEU A 365 -4.01 -5.99 -8.75
N LYS A 366 -3.63 -6.49 -9.94
CA LYS A 366 -2.23 -6.82 -10.24
C LYS A 366 -1.31 -5.60 -10.09
N THR A 367 -1.76 -4.46 -10.63
CA THR A 367 -1.04 -3.18 -10.56
C THR A 367 -0.80 -2.76 -9.11
N LEU A 368 -1.86 -2.78 -8.31
CA LEU A 368 -1.82 -2.38 -6.91
C LEU A 368 -0.94 -3.32 -6.08
N VAL A 369 -1.14 -4.62 -6.17
CA VAL A 369 -0.36 -5.61 -5.40
C VAL A 369 1.13 -5.56 -5.78
N ARG A 370 1.48 -5.24 -7.03
CA ARG A 370 2.88 -5.05 -7.45
C ARG A 370 3.53 -3.85 -6.76
N HIS A 371 2.80 -2.75 -6.61
CA HIS A 371 3.24 -1.54 -5.91
C HIS A 371 3.38 -1.78 -4.40
N GLU A 372 2.34 -2.31 -3.77
CA GLU A 372 2.35 -2.60 -2.33
C GLU A 372 3.42 -3.65 -1.95
N LEU A 373 3.72 -4.61 -2.83
CA LEU A 373 4.85 -5.51 -2.63
C LEU A 373 6.21 -4.79 -2.71
N GLY A 374 6.35 -3.75 -3.52
CA GLY A 374 7.55 -2.89 -3.52
C GLY A 374 7.77 -2.23 -2.16
N HIS A 375 6.72 -1.68 -1.57
CA HIS A 375 6.71 -1.22 -0.18
C HIS A 375 6.98 -2.36 0.83
N GLY A 376 6.43 -3.54 0.59
CA GLY A 376 6.68 -4.74 1.39
C GLY A 376 8.14 -5.19 1.40
N PHE A 377 8.88 -4.98 0.30
CA PHE A 377 10.33 -5.22 0.19
C PHE A 377 11.21 -4.06 0.70
N GLY A 378 10.60 -2.91 1.04
CA GLY A 378 11.26 -1.74 1.64
C GLY A 378 11.40 -0.51 0.74
N LEU A 379 10.85 -0.51 -0.49
CA LEU A 379 10.92 0.68 -1.35
C LEU A 379 10.06 1.83 -0.79
N ALA A 380 10.58 3.04 -0.84
CA ALA A 380 9.80 4.26 -0.70
C ALA A 380 9.12 4.65 -2.02
N HIS A 381 8.20 5.62 -1.98
CA HIS A 381 7.61 6.18 -3.20
C HIS A 381 8.65 6.78 -4.15
N SER A 382 8.39 6.63 -5.45
CA SER A 382 9.12 7.28 -6.54
C SER A 382 8.66 8.72 -6.75
N THR A 383 9.59 9.60 -7.13
CA THR A 383 9.27 10.98 -7.53
C THR A 383 8.84 11.11 -8.99
N ALA A 384 8.90 10.03 -9.76
CA ALA A 384 8.55 9.99 -11.17
C ALA A 384 7.08 9.52 -11.35
N PRO A 385 6.17 10.33 -11.94
CA PRO A 385 4.74 9.99 -12.03
C PRO A 385 4.41 8.88 -13.02
N GLU A 386 5.29 8.61 -13.98
CA GLU A 386 5.19 7.50 -14.95
C GLU A 386 5.61 6.13 -14.38
N ASP A 387 6.07 6.12 -13.14
CA ASP A 387 6.75 5.01 -12.49
C ASP A 387 5.80 4.12 -11.69
N MET A 388 6.16 2.84 -11.54
CA MET A 388 5.30 1.86 -10.86
C MET A 388 5.16 2.19 -9.36
N MET A 389 6.23 2.69 -8.71
CA MET A 389 6.22 3.13 -7.31
C MET A 389 5.75 4.59 -7.10
N ALA A 390 5.07 5.21 -8.07
CA ALA A 390 4.48 6.55 -7.89
C ALA A 390 3.30 6.52 -6.89
N PRO A 391 3.13 7.51 -5.99
CA PRO A 391 2.10 7.52 -4.93
C PRO A 391 0.65 7.62 -5.45
N VAL A 392 0.48 7.93 -6.74
CA VAL A 392 -0.79 7.77 -7.46
C VAL A 392 -0.45 7.10 -8.80
N ILE A 393 -0.80 5.84 -8.94
CA ILE A 393 -0.47 5.02 -10.11
C ILE A 393 -1.36 5.45 -11.28
N THR A 394 -0.75 6.03 -12.31
CA THR A 394 -1.41 6.49 -13.54
C THR A 394 -0.75 5.96 -14.82
N THR A 395 0.34 5.20 -14.67
CA THR A 395 1.13 4.68 -15.79
C THR A 395 0.43 3.52 -16.50
N SER A 396 0.43 3.52 -17.83
CA SER A 396 -0.10 2.41 -18.64
C SER A 396 0.81 1.18 -18.66
N TYR A 397 2.00 1.25 -18.03
CA TYR A 397 2.96 0.15 -17.94
C TYR A 397 3.39 -0.08 -16.48
N PRO A 398 2.48 -0.51 -15.59
CA PRO A 398 2.74 -0.68 -14.17
C PRO A 398 3.53 -1.97 -13.88
N TYR A 399 4.77 -2.02 -14.36
CA TYR A 399 5.69 -3.16 -14.26
C TYR A 399 6.96 -2.75 -13.52
N ILE A 400 7.64 -3.70 -12.87
CA ILE A 400 8.86 -3.42 -12.10
C ILE A 400 9.97 -3.06 -13.09
N SER A 401 10.60 -1.90 -12.91
CA SER A 401 11.59 -1.34 -13.84
C SER A 401 13.02 -1.45 -13.32
N GLU A 402 13.99 -1.16 -14.18
CA GLU A 402 15.40 -1.02 -13.81
C GLU A 402 15.64 0.04 -12.71
N CYS A 403 14.76 1.05 -12.59
CA CYS A 403 14.82 2.02 -11.50
C CYS A 403 14.48 1.38 -10.15
N ASP A 404 13.39 0.62 -10.08
CA ASP A 404 12.95 -0.07 -8.86
C ASP A 404 14.02 -1.07 -8.37
N LEU A 405 14.64 -1.79 -9.31
CA LEU A 405 15.73 -2.73 -9.03
C LEU A 405 17.02 -2.03 -8.60
N SER A 406 17.32 -0.85 -9.16
CA SER A 406 18.42 0.00 -8.70
C SER A 406 18.17 0.54 -7.29
N ALA A 407 16.92 0.87 -6.97
CA ALA A 407 16.52 1.33 -5.64
C ALA A 407 16.58 0.20 -4.60
N ILE A 408 16.10 -1.01 -4.93
CA ILE A 408 16.32 -2.22 -4.10
C ILE A 408 17.82 -2.41 -3.87
N SER A 409 18.64 -2.37 -4.92
CA SER A 409 20.09 -2.60 -4.81
C SER A 409 20.75 -1.57 -3.87
N TYR A 410 20.42 -0.28 -4.02
CA TYR A 410 20.93 0.79 -3.15
C TYR A 410 20.47 0.64 -1.69
N LEU A 411 19.20 0.32 -1.46
CA LEU A 411 18.61 0.12 -0.14
C LEU A 411 19.24 -1.10 0.59
N TYR A 412 19.49 -2.19 -0.13
CA TYR A 412 20.08 -3.40 0.43
C TYR A 412 21.61 -3.32 0.56
N ASP A 413 22.27 -2.37 -0.12
CA ASP A 413 23.65 -1.97 0.22
C ASP A 413 23.73 -1.06 1.48
N GLY A 414 22.57 -0.66 2.02
CA GLY A 414 22.45 0.18 3.21
C GLY A 414 22.43 1.68 2.91
N GLY A 415 21.88 2.08 1.77
CA GLY A 415 21.70 3.48 1.38
C GLY A 415 20.52 4.17 2.07
N GLU A 416 20.79 5.34 2.66
CA GLU A 416 19.90 6.03 3.61
C GLU A 416 18.89 6.99 2.93
N SER A 417 18.24 6.57 1.82
CA SER A 417 17.32 7.42 1.05
C SER A 417 15.85 7.05 1.24
N SER A 418 15.07 7.95 1.83
CA SER A 418 13.60 7.85 1.97
C SER A 418 12.81 8.12 0.67
N LYS A 419 13.47 8.15 -0.49
CA LYS A 419 12.87 8.38 -1.81
C LYS A 419 13.57 7.60 -2.92
N VAL A 420 12.79 7.09 -3.88
CA VAL A 420 13.29 6.55 -5.14
C VAL A 420 13.42 7.70 -6.16
N ILE A 421 14.62 7.87 -6.73
CA ILE A 421 14.93 8.91 -7.71
C ILE A 421 15.34 8.25 -9.03
N CYS A 422 14.36 8.00 -9.90
CA CYS A 422 14.63 7.46 -11.22
C CYS A 422 15.39 8.47 -12.09
N LYS A 423 16.53 8.02 -12.62
CA LYS A 423 17.32 8.68 -13.66
C LYS A 423 17.80 7.61 -14.64
N LYS A 424 17.89 7.97 -15.92
CA LYS A 424 18.57 7.22 -16.98
C LYS A 424 19.69 8.10 -17.52
#